data_AF-A0A6C0HJ30-F1
#
_entry.id   AF-A0A6C0HJ30-F1
#
_cell.length_a   1.000
_cell.length_b   1.000
_cell.length_c   1.000
_cell.angle_alpha   90.00
_cell.angle_beta   90.00
_cell.angle_gamma   90.00
#
_symmetry.space_group_name_H-M   'P 1'
#
loop_
_entity.id
_entity.type
_entity.pdbx_description
1 polymer ?
#
loop_
_entity_poly.entity_id
_entity_poly.type
_entity_poly.pdbx_seq_one_letter_code
_entity_poly.pdbx_strand_id
1 'polypeptide(L)'
;MEEVEINFENADNVENDKVEDKKVIIEEEEEEEEDEELMAFLEGENKKKDEIHFPQLKGVVDLKELNKFPNVKTLFFVNGHIRRIKNIPSTIIRINAPNNEIQAIDELPESLEVLNVAHNAIKTIDLGNVLNLTELNVSYNKLAKLERLPSSLEVLKCEFNNISELDLKGLVIKQLYCNNNPKLRLLNIPSTIEDGNYSNNLINQNSDRDFPHDYVVMQTDYRKKLDEYFKLKSHYENEVKKAYRKANSKILEANRDKNPKRLFQKLRNFKNPKSMPPCKGCGKDGGMSFTITSDVYGAQCANNPKCDWKLAINRATFGNREKLIYEYMTDMEELKDLFIKSKMDSLFRYFSDDSIKDSFQKRMKSYQFCGEQLKKHLDTHNHIYYNEEKKKLIQDKEKEINTFLEEVKSKLADTSGEDRQTIIDDVVRIQDTEIRPLVEYIRRLRYESFKMIDTNDRTEYKLCTEEVTVDKLDSLLSGTMTVSNSEKDIDWGEDDSF
;
A
#
# COMPACT_ATOMS: atom_id res chain seq x y z
N MET A 1 14.52 65.92 -2.67
CA MET A 1 14.51 64.71 -1.84
C MET A 1 13.53 65.04 -0.74
N GLU A 2 12.31 64.58 -0.70
CA GLU A 2 11.49 63.44 -1.17
C GLU A 2 10.04 63.89 -0.88
N GLU A 3 8.91 63.38 -1.35
CA GLU A 3 8.46 62.33 -2.24
C GLU A 3 6.97 62.64 -2.48
N VAL A 4 6.43 62.31 -3.65
CA VAL A 4 5.00 62.43 -3.98
C VAL A 4 4.43 61.01 -4.00
N GLU A 5 3.54 60.68 -3.06
CA GLU A 5 2.76 59.44 -3.09
C GLU A 5 1.66 59.53 -4.16
N ILE A 6 1.66 58.57 -5.08
CA ILE A 6 0.59 58.35 -6.06
C ILE A 6 -0.05 57.00 -5.74
N ASN A 7 -1.33 57.02 -5.37
CA ASN A 7 -2.17 55.82 -5.21
C ASN A 7 -2.46 55.19 -6.58
N PHE A 8 -2.02 53.93 -6.76
CA PHE A 8 -2.42 53.04 -7.85
C PHE A 8 -3.17 51.85 -7.27
N GLU A 9 -4.50 51.96 -7.17
CA GLU A 9 -5.40 50.80 -7.07
C GLU A 9 -6.68 51.17 -7.83
N ASN A 10 -7.16 50.25 -8.68
CA ASN A 10 -8.40 50.27 -9.52
C ASN A 10 -8.25 50.36 -11.05
N ALA A 11 -7.22 49.76 -11.65
CA ALA A 11 -7.20 49.51 -13.11
C ALA A 11 -7.24 48.01 -13.49
N ASP A 12 -6.75 47.11 -12.63
CA ASP A 12 -6.53 45.70 -13.02
C ASP A 12 -7.77 44.79 -12.89
N ASN A 13 -8.86 45.24 -12.27
CA ASN A 13 -10.08 44.42 -12.12
C ASN A 13 -11.05 44.55 -13.31
N VAL A 14 -10.97 45.61 -14.13
CA VAL A 14 -11.94 45.82 -15.23
C VAL A 14 -11.49 45.11 -16.52
N GLU A 15 -10.22 44.75 -16.65
CA GLU A 15 -9.71 43.99 -17.80
C GLU A 15 -9.80 42.47 -17.61
N ASN A 16 -9.67 41.95 -16.38
CA ASN A 16 -9.83 40.52 -16.11
C ASN A 16 -11.29 40.04 -16.25
N ASP A 17 -12.26 40.81 -15.76
CA ASP A 17 -13.69 40.48 -15.92
C ASP A 17 -14.09 40.43 -17.41
N LYS A 18 -13.55 41.32 -18.26
CA LYS A 18 -13.82 41.32 -19.71
C LYS A 18 -13.16 40.17 -20.47
N VAL A 19 -12.08 39.60 -19.94
CA VAL A 19 -11.39 38.44 -20.54
C VAL A 19 -12.07 37.14 -20.12
N GLU A 20 -12.53 37.04 -18.86
CA GLU A 20 -13.37 35.93 -18.41
C GLU A 20 -14.73 35.92 -19.12
N ASP A 21 -15.41 37.07 -19.21
CA ASP A 21 -16.69 37.19 -19.93
C ASP A 21 -16.54 36.80 -21.42
N LYS A 22 -15.47 37.23 -22.10
CA LYS A 22 -15.22 36.82 -23.50
C LYS A 22 -14.90 35.33 -23.64
N LYS A 23 -14.24 34.74 -22.66
CA LYS A 23 -13.88 33.32 -22.69
C LYS A 23 -15.09 32.44 -22.43
N VAL A 24 -15.98 32.87 -21.53
CA VAL A 24 -17.29 32.24 -21.29
C VAL A 24 -18.18 32.35 -22.53
N ILE A 25 -18.24 33.52 -23.18
CA ILE A 25 -19.04 33.69 -24.42
C ILE A 25 -18.51 32.81 -25.56
N ILE A 26 -17.19 32.66 -25.72
CA ILE A 26 -16.60 31.76 -26.74
C ILE A 26 -16.85 30.29 -26.38
N GLU A 27 -16.76 29.91 -25.10
CA GLU A 27 -17.10 28.56 -24.64
C GLU A 27 -18.60 28.25 -24.82
N GLU A 28 -19.49 29.24 -24.66
CA GLU A 28 -20.93 29.11 -24.92
C GLU A 28 -21.24 29.01 -26.43
N GLU A 29 -20.58 29.81 -27.29
CA GLU A 29 -20.73 29.72 -28.75
C GLU A 29 -20.17 28.39 -29.31
N GLU A 30 -19.06 27.88 -28.75
CA GLU A 30 -18.51 26.56 -29.11
C GLU A 30 -19.40 25.40 -28.61
N GLU A 31 -20.00 25.49 -27.41
CA GLU A 31 -20.97 24.50 -26.91
C GLU A 31 -22.26 24.47 -27.78
N GLU A 32 -22.73 25.61 -28.28
CA GLU A 32 -23.91 25.69 -29.15
C GLU A 32 -23.69 25.04 -30.53
N GLU A 33 -22.54 25.26 -31.18
CA GLU A 33 -22.22 24.62 -32.47
C GLU A 33 -22.06 23.08 -32.33
N GLU A 34 -21.50 22.61 -31.21
CA GLU A 34 -21.29 21.18 -30.93
C GLU A 34 -22.61 20.43 -30.70
N ASP A 35 -23.57 21.07 -30.01
CA ASP A 35 -24.92 20.52 -29.84
C ASP A 35 -25.70 20.48 -31.16
N GLU A 36 -25.50 21.42 -32.10
CA GLU A 36 -26.12 21.38 -33.43
C GLU A 36 -25.67 20.16 -34.26
N GLU A 37 -24.38 19.81 -34.23
CA GLU A 37 -23.85 18.61 -34.93
C GLU A 37 -24.46 17.32 -34.38
N LEU A 38 -24.59 17.22 -33.06
CA LEU A 38 -25.24 16.09 -32.39
C LEU A 38 -26.71 15.98 -32.79
N MET A 39 -27.42 17.13 -32.81
CA MET A 39 -28.83 17.18 -33.15
C MET A 39 -29.10 16.81 -34.60
N ALA A 40 -28.30 17.32 -35.54
CA ALA A 40 -28.39 16.97 -36.95
C ALA A 40 -28.18 15.47 -37.18
N PHE A 41 -27.27 14.85 -36.43
CA PHE A 41 -27.05 13.40 -36.48
C PHE A 41 -28.27 12.62 -35.94
N LEU A 42 -28.81 13.02 -34.78
CA LEU A 42 -29.95 12.34 -34.16
C LEU A 42 -31.23 12.44 -35.00
N GLU A 43 -31.44 13.53 -35.76
CA GLU A 43 -32.59 13.67 -36.66
C GLU A 43 -32.60 12.64 -37.79
N GLY A 44 -31.42 12.23 -38.27
CA GLY A 44 -31.25 11.22 -39.31
C GLY A 44 -31.31 9.78 -38.80
N GLU A 45 -31.31 9.57 -37.47
CA GLU A 45 -31.13 8.26 -36.87
C GLU A 45 -32.47 7.53 -36.62
N ASN A 46 -32.44 6.19 -36.75
CA ASN A 46 -33.62 5.37 -36.59
C ASN A 46 -33.97 5.17 -35.12
N LYS A 47 -35.11 5.72 -34.69
CA LYS A 47 -35.66 5.64 -33.32
C LYS A 47 -35.92 4.24 -32.79
N LYS A 48 -35.88 3.20 -33.63
CA LYS A 48 -36.07 1.80 -33.23
C LYS A 48 -34.76 1.07 -32.88
N LYS A 49 -33.60 1.65 -33.18
CA LYS A 49 -32.31 1.03 -32.85
C LYS A 49 -32.12 0.91 -31.35
N ASP A 50 -31.42 -0.14 -30.96
CA ASP A 50 -30.97 -0.43 -29.60
C ASP A 50 -29.53 0.02 -29.33
N GLU A 51 -28.77 0.30 -30.39
CA GLU A 51 -27.43 0.87 -30.32
C GLU A 51 -27.27 2.10 -31.23
N ILE A 52 -26.49 3.08 -30.76
CA ILE A 52 -26.12 4.27 -31.52
C ILE A 52 -24.61 4.36 -31.61
N HIS A 53 -24.11 4.54 -32.83
CA HIS A 53 -22.71 4.80 -33.12
C HIS A 53 -22.56 6.27 -33.51
N PHE A 54 -22.06 7.06 -32.58
CA PHE A 54 -21.82 8.48 -32.85
C PHE A 54 -20.64 8.66 -33.79
N PRO A 55 -20.69 9.67 -34.68
CA PRO A 55 -19.53 10.06 -35.47
C PRO A 55 -18.44 10.67 -34.57
N GLN A 56 -17.38 11.20 -35.20
CA GLN A 56 -16.36 11.92 -34.46
C GLN A 56 -16.94 13.23 -33.92
N LEU A 57 -17.31 13.23 -32.64
CA LEU A 57 -17.78 14.41 -31.91
C LEU A 57 -16.62 15.12 -31.19
N LYS A 58 -16.85 16.36 -30.81
CA LYS A 58 -15.88 17.20 -30.08
C LYS A 58 -16.57 17.91 -28.91
N GLY A 59 -15.76 18.33 -27.94
CA GLY A 59 -16.14 19.12 -26.78
C GLY A 59 -17.24 18.50 -25.91
N VAL A 60 -18.34 19.20 -25.66
CA VAL A 60 -19.35 18.80 -24.68
C VAL A 60 -20.54 18.14 -25.36
N VAL A 61 -20.84 16.89 -24.97
CA VAL A 61 -21.95 16.12 -25.55
C VAL A 61 -23.09 16.05 -24.54
N ASP A 62 -24.22 16.72 -24.84
CA ASP A 62 -25.46 16.62 -24.07
C ASP A 62 -26.42 15.57 -24.65
N LEU A 63 -26.64 14.49 -23.90
CA LEU A 63 -27.46 13.35 -24.33
C LEU A 63 -28.95 13.45 -23.96
N LYS A 64 -29.43 14.61 -23.51
CA LYS A 64 -30.84 14.80 -23.10
C LYS A 64 -31.84 14.41 -24.17
N GLU A 65 -31.49 14.61 -25.44
CA GLU A 65 -32.35 14.34 -26.59
C GLU A 65 -32.46 12.84 -26.93
N LEU A 66 -31.57 12.01 -26.38
CA LEU A 66 -31.70 10.55 -26.45
C LEU A 66 -32.93 10.01 -25.71
N ASN A 67 -33.58 10.80 -24.84
CA ASN A 67 -34.86 10.43 -24.23
C ASN A 67 -35.97 10.19 -25.27
N LYS A 68 -35.81 10.68 -26.51
CA LYS A 68 -36.70 10.40 -27.65
C LYS A 68 -36.50 9.00 -28.27
N PHE A 69 -35.47 8.26 -27.83
CA PHE A 69 -35.06 6.96 -28.35
C PHE A 69 -35.22 5.88 -27.26
N PRO A 70 -36.46 5.43 -26.96
CA PRO A 70 -36.75 4.59 -25.80
C PRO A 70 -36.13 3.18 -25.85
N ASN A 71 -35.67 2.74 -27.03
CA ASN A 71 -35.08 1.41 -27.21
C ASN A 71 -33.55 1.39 -27.06
N VAL A 72 -32.90 2.57 -27.06
CA VAL A 72 -31.44 2.65 -27.06
C VAL A 72 -30.91 2.22 -25.69
N LYS A 73 -29.97 1.29 -25.73
CA LYS A 73 -29.32 0.68 -24.57
C LYS A 73 -27.80 0.79 -24.65
N THR A 74 -27.24 0.93 -25.85
CA THR A 74 -25.79 0.93 -26.07
C THR A 74 -25.37 2.19 -26.82
N LEU A 75 -24.36 2.89 -26.30
CA LEU A 75 -23.76 4.06 -26.92
C LEU A 75 -22.30 3.76 -27.29
N PHE A 76 -21.95 3.96 -28.56
CA PHE A 76 -20.59 3.86 -29.06
C PHE A 76 -20.12 5.23 -29.54
N PHE A 77 -19.06 5.74 -28.94
CA PHE A 77 -18.37 6.94 -29.36
C PHE A 77 -17.06 6.54 -30.02
N VAL A 78 -16.87 6.99 -31.26
CA VAL A 78 -15.63 6.76 -32.00
C VAL A 78 -14.55 7.71 -31.47
N ASN A 79 -13.28 7.42 -31.77
CA ASN A 79 -12.15 8.27 -31.40
C ASN A 79 -12.40 9.72 -31.84
N GLY A 80 -12.28 10.66 -30.92
CA GLY A 80 -12.64 12.06 -31.13
C GLY A 80 -12.01 12.99 -30.10
N HIS A 81 -12.60 14.17 -29.93
CA HIS A 81 -12.12 15.18 -28.98
C HIS A 81 -13.20 15.56 -27.95
N ILE A 82 -14.02 14.58 -27.56
CA ILE A 82 -15.05 14.78 -26.53
C ILE A 82 -14.35 15.08 -25.20
N ARG A 83 -14.72 16.18 -24.55
CA ARG A 83 -14.20 16.65 -23.26
C ARG A 83 -15.14 16.33 -22.10
N ARG A 84 -16.46 16.27 -22.33
CA ARG A 84 -17.45 16.00 -21.28
C ARG A 84 -18.71 15.35 -21.86
N ILE A 85 -19.33 14.46 -21.09
CA ILE A 85 -20.63 13.84 -21.42
C ILE A 85 -21.62 14.16 -20.30
N LYS A 86 -22.81 14.68 -20.65
CA LYS A 86 -23.86 15.08 -19.71
C LYS A 86 -25.21 14.43 -20.07
N ASN A 87 -26.13 14.40 -19.10
CA ASN A 87 -27.54 13.99 -19.26
C ASN A 87 -27.72 12.60 -19.89
N ILE A 88 -26.97 11.61 -19.42
CA ILE A 88 -27.08 10.23 -19.91
C ILE A 88 -28.46 9.66 -19.53
N PRO A 89 -29.25 9.14 -20.47
CA PRO A 89 -30.56 8.56 -20.15
C PRO A 89 -30.46 7.36 -19.21
N SER A 90 -31.44 7.23 -18.31
CA SER A 90 -31.50 6.16 -17.30
C SER A 90 -31.78 4.77 -17.87
N THR A 91 -31.94 4.63 -19.19
CA THR A 91 -32.17 3.35 -19.90
C THR A 91 -30.88 2.75 -20.45
N ILE A 92 -29.77 3.50 -20.44
CA ILE A 92 -28.50 3.09 -21.04
C ILE A 92 -27.84 2.00 -20.18
N ILE A 93 -27.43 0.92 -20.85
CA ILE A 93 -26.82 -0.27 -20.26
C ILE A 93 -25.31 -0.32 -20.57
N ARG A 94 -24.90 0.16 -21.75
CA ARG A 94 -23.49 0.08 -22.20
C ARG A 94 -23.03 1.41 -22.78
N ILE A 95 -21.87 1.88 -22.33
CA ILE A 95 -21.20 3.06 -22.87
C ILE A 95 -19.77 2.68 -23.24
N ASN A 96 -19.41 2.92 -24.50
CA ASN A 96 -18.06 2.69 -25.01
C ASN A 96 -17.55 3.98 -25.68
N ALA A 97 -16.69 4.71 -24.98
CA ALA A 97 -16.10 5.98 -25.41
C ALA A 97 -14.57 6.02 -25.20
N PRO A 98 -13.79 5.12 -25.84
CA PRO A 98 -12.34 5.09 -25.70
C PRO A 98 -11.69 6.19 -26.57
N ASN A 99 -10.44 6.52 -26.28
CA ASN A 99 -9.59 7.42 -27.09
C ASN A 99 -10.23 8.77 -27.41
N ASN A 100 -10.67 9.47 -26.36
CA ASN A 100 -11.17 10.83 -26.43
C ASN A 100 -10.40 11.70 -25.42
N GLU A 101 -10.88 12.92 -25.14
CA GLU A 101 -10.26 13.84 -24.19
C GLU A 101 -11.14 14.04 -22.94
N ILE A 102 -11.96 13.04 -22.60
CA ILE A 102 -13.01 13.16 -21.59
C ILE A 102 -12.36 13.45 -20.24
N GLN A 103 -12.76 14.55 -19.61
CA GLN A 103 -12.27 14.97 -18.29
C GLN A 103 -13.28 14.64 -17.19
N ALA A 104 -14.57 14.65 -17.53
CA ALA A 104 -15.68 14.39 -16.63
C ALA A 104 -16.85 13.71 -17.36
N ILE A 105 -17.55 12.84 -16.66
CA ILE A 105 -18.82 12.23 -17.08
C ILE A 105 -19.79 12.46 -15.95
N ASP A 106 -20.89 13.16 -16.25
CA ASP A 106 -21.87 13.52 -15.25
C ASP A 106 -22.96 12.44 -15.16
N GLU A 107 -23.33 12.08 -13.93
CA GLU A 107 -24.51 11.24 -13.63
C GLU A 107 -24.61 9.94 -14.43
N LEU A 108 -23.79 8.95 -14.08
CA LEU A 108 -23.90 7.61 -14.66
C LEU A 108 -25.23 6.93 -14.25
N PRO A 109 -25.96 6.29 -15.19
CA PRO A 109 -27.29 5.73 -14.93
C PRO A 109 -27.22 4.42 -14.12
N GLU A 110 -28.18 4.18 -13.22
CA GLU A 110 -28.22 2.96 -12.37
C GLU A 110 -28.31 1.64 -13.18
N SER A 111 -28.81 1.71 -14.42
CA SER A 111 -28.92 0.58 -15.35
C SER A 111 -27.61 0.17 -16.02
N LEU A 112 -26.52 0.94 -15.82
CA LEU A 112 -25.27 0.72 -16.52
C LEU A 112 -24.60 -0.60 -16.09
N GLU A 113 -24.34 -1.47 -17.05
CA GLU A 113 -23.62 -2.75 -16.88
C GLU A 113 -22.18 -2.66 -17.38
N VAL A 114 -21.92 -1.93 -18.47
CA VAL A 114 -20.60 -1.83 -19.10
C VAL A 114 -20.21 -0.38 -19.32
N LEU A 115 -19.05 0.01 -18.79
CA LEU A 115 -18.45 1.32 -19.01
C LEU A 115 -17.01 1.18 -19.50
N ASN A 116 -16.75 1.60 -20.73
CA ASN A 116 -15.39 1.72 -21.27
C ASN A 116 -15.09 3.16 -21.65
N VAL A 117 -14.19 3.78 -20.91
CA VAL A 117 -13.71 5.16 -21.10
C VAL A 117 -12.17 5.20 -21.06
N ALA A 118 -11.54 4.14 -21.55
CA ALA A 118 -10.09 4.04 -21.61
C ALA A 118 -9.46 5.10 -22.52
N HIS A 119 -8.21 5.48 -22.25
CA HIS A 119 -7.47 6.50 -23.00
C HIS A 119 -8.20 7.86 -23.05
N ASN A 120 -8.46 8.42 -21.88
CA ASN A 120 -9.09 9.73 -21.71
C ASN A 120 -8.29 10.56 -20.68
N ALA A 121 -8.83 11.69 -20.23
CA ALA A 121 -8.21 12.60 -19.27
C ALA A 121 -8.95 12.67 -17.92
N ILE A 122 -9.70 11.62 -17.56
CA ILE A 122 -10.58 11.58 -16.38
C ILE A 122 -9.74 11.61 -15.10
N LYS A 123 -10.08 12.54 -14.19
CA LYS A 123 -9.41 12.69 -12.88
C LYS A 123 -10.19 12.07 -11.72
N THR A 124 -11.51 12.05 -11.84
CA THR A 124 -12.45 11.52 -10.86
C THR A 124 -13.63 10.89 -11.56
N ILE A 125 -14.16 9.81 -11.00
CA ILE A 125 -15.37 9.14 -11.48
C ILE A 125 -16.22 8.75 -10.27
N ASP A 126 -17.51 9.04 -10.31
CA ASP A 126 -18.45 8.64 -9.27
C ASP A 126 -19.19 7.37 -9.70
N LEU A 127 -19.00 6.29 -8.94
CA LEU A 127 -19.62 4.99 -9.18
C LEU A 127 -20.73 4.67 -8.17
N GLY A 128 -21.11 5.63 -7.30
CA GLY A 128 -22.02 5.39 -6.18
C GLY A 128 -23.41 4.88 -6.59
N ASN A 129 -23.86 5.21 -7.80
CA ASN A 129 -25.22 4.88 -8.27
C ASN A 129 -25.25 3.71 -9.28
N VAL A 130 -24.10 3.24 -9.78
CA VAL A 130 -24.04 2.19 -10.84
C VAL A 130 -23.94 0.79 -10.25
N LEU A 131 -24.97 0.39 -9.49
CA LEU A 131 -24.96 -0.87 -8.73
C LEU A 131 -24.96 -2.14 -9.60
N ASN A 132 -25.33 -2.03 -10.89
CA ASN A 132 -25.39 -3.15 -11.84
C ASN A 132 -24.14 -3.28 -12.72
N LEU A 133 -23.11 -2.46 -12.50
CA LEU A 133 -21.92 -2.44 -13.35
C LEU A 133 -21.10 -3.72 -13.21
N THR A 134 -20.99 -4.49 -14.29
CA THR A 134 -20.23 -5.74 -14.36
C THR A 134 -18.85 -5.56 -14.96
N GLU A 135 -18.69 -4.61 -15.88
CA GLU A 135 -17.43 -4.32 -16.56
C GLU A 135 -17.08 -2.83 -16.51
N LEU A 136 -15.91 -2.52 -15.93
CA LEU A 136 -15.37 -1.17 -15.87
C LEU A 136 -13.97 -1.12 -16.48
N ASN A 137 -13.82 -0.31 -17.52
CA ASN A 137 -12.53 0.03 -18.10
C ASN A 137 -12.27 1.54 -18.08
N VAL A 138 -11.37 1.94 -17.19
CA VAL A 138 -10.90 3.32 -16.99
C VAL A 138 -9.38 3.41 -17.19
N SER A 139 -8.79 2.48 -17.96
CA SER A 139 -7.35 2.47 -18.19
C SER A 139 -6.85 3.70 -18.94
N TYR A 140 -5.57 4.04 -18.76
CA TYR A 140 -4.95 5.21 -19.39
C TYR A 140 -5.72 6.52 -19.14
N ASN A 141 -5.97 6.81 -17.87
CA ASN A 141 -6.59 8.04 -17.41
C ASN A 141 -5.69 8.72 -16.35
N LYS A 142 -6.21 9.72 -15.63
CA LYS A 142 -5.50 10.48 -14.60
C LYS A 142 -6.13 10.31 -13.21
N LEU A 143 -6.82 9.19 -12.97
CA LEU A 143 -7.51 8.93 -11.71
C LEU A 143 -6.52 8.89 -10.55
N ALA A 144 -6.79 9.68 -9.50
CA ALA A 144 -6.02 9.64 -8.26
C ALA A 144 -6.61 8.67 -7.23
N LYS A 145 -7.91 8.39 -7.34
CA LYS A 145 -8.70 7.53 -6.47
C LYS A 145 -9.73 6.78 -7.29
N LEU A 146 -10.05 5.57 -6.84
CA LEU A 146 -11.15 4.77 -7.36
C LEU A 146 -11.82 4.10 -6.16
N GLU A 147 -12.99 4.61 -5.79
CA GLU A 147 -13.72 4.23 -4.58
C GLU A 147 -15.16 3.83 -4.95
N ARG A 148 -15.89 3.20 -4.02
CA ARG A 148 -17.30 2.80 -4.20
C ARG A 148 -17.55 1.89 -5.40
N LEU A 149 -16.67 0.90 -5.61
CA LEU A 149 -16.88 -0.12 -6.62
C LEU A 149 -18.14 -0.95 -6.29
N PRO A 150 -19.02 -1.23 -7.27
CA PRO A 150 -20.22 -2.01 -7.06
C PRO A 150 -19.89 -3.50 -6.88
N SER A 151 -20.65 -4.20 -6.04
CA SER A 151 -20.42 -5.63 -5.74
C SER A 151 -20.67 -6.57 -6.93
N SER A 152 -21.37 -6.09 -7.96
CA SER A 152 -21.64 -6.79 -9.21
C SER A 152 -20.44 -6.81 -10.18
N LEU A 153 -19.37 -6.06 -9.89
CA LEU A 153 -18.24 -5.90 -10.78
C LEU A 153 -17.44 -7.20 -10.94
N GLU A 154 -17.33 -7.68 -12.18
CA GLU A 154 -16.59 -8.90 -12.54
C GLU A 154 -15.25 -8.58 -13.22
N VAL A 155 -15.20 -7.49 -13.99
CA VAL A 155 -14.01 -7.06 -14.76
C VAL A 155 -13.65 -5.63 -14.39
N LEU A 156 -12.43 -5.44 -13.88
CA LEU A 156 -11.88 -4.12 -13.55
C LEU A 156 -10.55 -3.89 -14.27
N LYS A 157 -10.53 -2.89 -15.16
CA LYS A 157 -9.34 -2.39 -15.85
C LYS A 157 -9.10 -0.93 -15.48
N CYS A 158 -8.02 -0.68 -14.77
CA CYS A 158 -7.62 0.64 -14.28
C CYS A 158 -6.10 0.85 -14.36
N GLU A 159 -5.43 0.12 -15.26
CA GLU A 159 -4.01 0.30 -15.52
C GLU A 159 -3.67 1.70 -16.03
N PHE A 160 -2.42 2.13 -15.82
CA PHE A 160 -1.92 3.45 -16.23
C PHE A 160 -2.78 4.63 -15.72
N ASN A 161 -2.91 4.70 -14.39
CA ASN A 161 -3.53 5.82 -13.69
C ASN A 161 -2.58 6.31 -12.57
N ASN A 162 -3.06 7.21 -11.70
CA ASN A 162 -2.35 7.71 -10.53
C ASN A 162 -3.00 7.26 -9.21
N ILE A 163 -3.68 6.10 -9.21
CA ILE A 163 -4.43 5.60 -8.06
C ILE A 163 -3.45 5.28 -6.92
N SER A 164 -3.72 5.83 -5.74
CA SER A 164 -2.88 5.58 -4.55
C SER A 164 -3.35 4.38 -3.71
N GLU A 165 -4.64 4.07 -3.74
CA GLU A 165 -5.22 2.98 -2.96
C GLU A 165 -6.42 2.40 -3.70
N LEU A 166 -6.57 1.07 -3.65
CA LEU A 166 -7.69 0.35 -4.22
C LEU A 166 -8.10 -0.76 -3.25
N ASP A 167 -9.31 -0.66 -2.72
CA ASP A 167 -9.90 -1.66 -1.83
C ASP A 167 -10.93 -2.50 -2.57
N LEU A 168 -10.76 -3.81 -2.56
CA LEU A 168 -11.62 -4.77 -3.26
C LEU A 168 -12.51 -5.58 -2.30
N LYS A 169 -12.69 -5.08 -1.06
CA LYS A 169 -13.49 -5.76 -0.04
C LYS A 169 -14.90 -6.05 -0.54
N GLY A 170 -15.30 -7.33 -0.43
CA GLY A 170 -16.65 -7.79 -0.75
C GLY A 170 -16.95 -7.91 -2.25
N LEU A 171 -15.95 -7.69 -3.12
CA LEU A 171 -16.10 -7.86 -4.57
C LEU A 171 -15.79 -9.28 -5.01
N VAL A 172 -16.41 -9.71 -6.11
CA VAL A 172 -16.21 -11.05 -6.71
C VAL A 172 -15.63 -10.89 -8.12
N ILE A 173 -14.48 -10.21 -8.19
CA ILE A 173 -13.82 -9.88 -9.47
C ILE A 173 -13.16 -11.14 -10.05
N LYS A 174 -13.35 -11.36 -11.36
CA LYS A 174 -12.71 -12.42 -12.15
C LYS A 174 -11.47 -11.91 -12.89
N GLN A 175 -11.52 -10.67 -13.39
CA GLN A 175 -10.43 -10.04 -14.14
C GLN A 175 -9.99 -8.72 -13.52
N LEU A 176 -8.71 -8.60 -13.13
CA LEU A 176 -8.17 -7.38 -12.50
C LEU A 176 -6.88 -6.89 -13.17
N TYR A 177 -6.95 -5.71 -13.78
CA TYR A 177 -5.79 -5.02 -14.35
C TYR A 177 -5.62 -3.66 -13.67
N CYS A 178 -4.55 -3.49 -12.89
CA CYS A 178 -4.28 -2.23 -12.19
C CYS A 178 -2.78 -1.88 -12.10
N ASN A 179 -1.97 -2.51 -12.95
CA ASN A 179 -0.55 -2.19 -13.12
C ASN A 179 -0.32 -0.74 -13.58
N ASN A 180 0.93 -0.28 -13.47
CA ASN A 180 1.32 1.09 -13.83
C ASN A 180 0.55 2.20 -13.09
N ASN A 181 0.18 1.93 -11.83
CA ASN A 181 -0.20 2.94 -10.85
C ASN A 181 0.94 3.08 -9.82
N PRO A 182 1.79 4.11 -9.88
CA PRO A 182 3.09 4.14 -9.20
C PRO A 182 3.01 4.19 -7.68
N LYS A 183 1.88 4.63 -7.12
CA LYS A 183 1.65 4.74 -5.66
C LYS A 183 0.64 3.73 -5.13
N LEU A 184 0.18 2.81 -5.97
CA LEU A 184 -0.96 1.96 -5.65
C LEU A 184 -0.67 1.02 -4.47
N ARG A 185 -1.56 1.07 -3.50
CA ARG A 185 -1.72 0.07 -2.45
C ARG A 185 -3.01 -0.70 -2.69
N LEU A 186 -2.88 -2.00 -2.93
CA LEU A 186 -4.03 -2.88 -3.18
C LEU A 186 -4.42 -3.59 -1.87
N LEU A 187 -5.71 -3.54 -1.51
CA LEU A 187 -6.28 -4.08 -0.27
C LEU A 187 -7.39 -5.10 -0.59
N ASN A 188 -7.59 -6.09 0.30
CA ASN A 188 -8.69 -7.07 0.27
C ASN A 188 -8.89 -7.77 -1.09
N ILE A 189 -7.81 -8.26 -1.68
CA ILE A 189 -7.87 -8.90 -3.00
C ILE A 189 -8.72 -10.17 -2.95
N PRO A 190 -9.78 -10.29 -3.75
CA PRO A 190 -10.63 -11.47 -3.74
C PRO A 190 -9.90 -12.67 -4.35
N SER A 191 -10.13 -13.86 -3.79
CA SER A 191 -9.58 -15.12 -4.31
C SER A 191 -10.23 -15.57 -5.62
N THR A 192 -11.24 -14.86 -6.11
CA THR A 192 -11.99 -15.15 -7.34
C THR A 192 -11.30 -14.66 -8.61
N ILE A 193 -10.17 -13.95 -8.51
CA ILE A 193 -9.44 -13.46 -9.68
C ILE A 193 -8.83 -14.66 -10.42
N GLU A 194 -9.29 -14.86 -11.64
CA GLU A 194 -8.82 -15.90 -12.56
C GLU A 194 -7.67 -15.36 -13.42
N ASP A 195 -7.74 -14.09 -13.82
CA ASP A 195 -6.80 -13.42 -14.70
C ASP A 195 -6.54 -11.97 -14.25
N GLY A 196 -5.30 -11.49 -14.37
CA GLY A 196 -4.99 -10.12 -13.97
C GLY A 196 -3.53 -9.70 -13.97
N ASN A 197 -3.32 -8.38 -14.03
CA ASN A 197 -2.02 -7.72 -14.02
C ASN A 197 -2.00 -6.59 -12.97
N TYR A 198 -1.42 -6.88 -11.80
CA TYR A 198 -1.31 -5.93 -10.68
C TYR A 198 -0.01 -6.14 -9.89
N SER A 199 0.48 -5.11 -9.21
CA SER A 199 1.82 -5.11 -8.58
C SER A 199 1.94 -6.01 -7.34
N ASN A 200 3.15 -6.54 -7.09
CA ASN A 200 3.48 -7.42 -5.96
C ASN A 200 3.69 -6.69 -4.62
N ASN A 201 3.65 -5.35 -4.57
CA ASN A 201 3.80 -4.59 -3.32
C ASN A 201 2.47 -4.62 -2.55
N LEU A 202 2.11 -5.80 -2.07
CA LEU A 202 0.84 -6.12 -1.45
C LEU A 202 0.89 -5.82 0.04
N ILE A 203 -0.07 -5.05 0.54
CA ILE A 203 -0.41 -5.02 1.96
C ILE A 203 -1.69 -5.83 2.08
N ASN A 204 -1.54 -7.16 2.17
CA ASN A 204 -2.68 -8.03 2.35
C ASN A 204 -3.13 -7.95 3.82
N GLN A 205 -3.98 -6.99 4.14
CA GLN A 205 -4.76 -7.01 5.39
C GLN A 205 -6.01 -7.83 5.13
N ASN A 206 -5.90 -9.16 5.06
CA ASN A 206 -7.05 -10.03 5.22
C ASN A 206 -7.58 -9.82 6.65
N SER A 207 -8.53 -8.90 6.84
CA SER A 207 -9.12 -8.61 8.14
C SER A 207 -10.31 -9.49 8.50
N ASP A 208 -10.78 -10.37 7.60
CA ASP A 208 -12.02 -11.13 7.83
C ASP A 208 -11.80 -12.65 7.67
N ARG A 209 -11.12 -13.25 8.65
CA ARG A 209 -11.43 -14.60 9.17
C ARG A 209 -11.12 -14.57 10.67
N ASP A 210 -11.99 -15.16 11.49
CA ASP A 210 -11.99 -15.25 12.97
C ASP A 210 -10.75 -15.91 13.63
N PHE A 211 -9.55 -15.63 13.13
CA PHE A 211 -8.30 -16.00 13.77
C PHE A 211 -7.61 -14.71 14.25
N PRO A 212 -7.71 -14.38 15.55
CA PRO A 212 -6.88 -13.35 16.15
C PRO A 212 -5.47 -13.90 16.22
N HIS A 213 -4.77 -13.85 15.09
CA HIS A 213 -3.37 -14.20 15.00
C HIS A 213 -2.60 -13.41 16.05
N ASP A 214 -1.57 -14.02 16.61
CA ASP A 214 -0.77 -13.43 17.67
C ASP A 214 0.18 -12.33 17.18
N TYR A 215 0.31 -12.10 15.87
CA TYR A 215 1.16 -11.06 15.28
C TYR A 215 0.38 -9.79 14.96
N VAL A 216 1.10 -8.66 14.92
CA VAL A 216 0.55 -7.36 14.51
C VAL A 216 1.17 -6.95 13.19
N VAL A 217 0.32 -6.61 12.22
CA VAL A 217 0.77 -5.96 11.00
C VAL A 217 1.16 -4.52 11.34
N MET A 218 2.44 -4.18 11.21
CA MET A 218 2.89 -2.80 11.42
C MET A 218 2.17 -1.85 10.46
N GLN A 219 1.47 -0.86 11.00
CA GLN A 219 0.83 0.15 10.17
C GLN A 219 1.88 0.90 9.33
N THR A 220 1.53 1.24 8.09
CA THR A 220 2.44 1.92 7.17
C THR A 220 2.97 3.24 7.71
N ASP A 221 2.14 3.94 8.49
CA ASP A 221 2.49 5.25 9.03
C ASP A 221 3.46 5.14 10.20
N TYR A 222 3.29 4.11 11.05
CA TYR A 222 4.27 3.76 12.07
C TYR A 222 5.63 3.42 11.43
N ARG A 223 5.64 2.57 10.40
CA ARG A 223 6.88 2.18 9.69
C ARG A 223 7.60 3.38 9.08
N LYS A 224 6.88 4.28 8.41
CA LYS A 224 7.45 5.52 7.87
C LYS A 224 8.06 6.39 8.96
N LYS A 225 7.39 6.53 10.11
CA LYS A 225 7.89 7.33 11.23
C LYS A 225 9.13 6.72 11.88
N LEU A 226 9.18 5.40 11.98
CA LEU A 226 10.37 4.67 12.44
C LEU A 226 11.56 4.88 11.49
N ASP A 227 11.33 4.78 10.17
CA ASP A 227 12.36 5.04 9.17
C ASP A 227 12.84 6.51 9.23
N GLU A 228 11.93 7.47 9.39
CA GLU A 228 12.25 8.89 9.60
C GLU A 228 13.12 9.09 10.84
N TYR A 229 12.80 8.41 11.94
CA TYR A 229 13.57 8.47 13.20
C TYR A 229 15.01 8.01 13.00
N PHE A 230 15.22 6.82 12.41
CA PHE A 230 16.57 6.28 12.22
C PHE A 230 17.39 7.07 11.19
N LYS A 231 16.75 7.59 10.13
CA LYS A 231 17.39 8.52 9.19
C LYS A 231 17.84 9.79 9.90
N LEU A 232 16.97 10.37 10.71
CA LEU A 232 17.27 11.59 11.48
C LEU A 232 18.42 11.35 12.46
N LYS A 233 18.38 10.25 13.22
CA LYS A 233 19.43 9.85 14.16
C LYS A 233 20.77 9.65 13.45
N SER A 234 20.80 8.86 12.37
CA SER A 234 22.01 8.59 11.61
C SER A 234 22.61 9.87 11.00
N HIS A 235 21.78 10.73 10.42
CA HIS A 235 22.22 12.02 9.89
C HIS A 235 22.84 12.88 10.98
N TYR A 236 22.15 13.04 12.12
CA TYR A 236 22.65 13.84 13.24
C TYR A 236 23.95 13.28 13.83
N GLU A 237 24.04 11.98 14.08
CA GLU A 237 25.26 11.33 14.59
C GLU A 237 26.45 11.51 13.62
N ASN A 238 26.20 11.45 12.31
CA ASN A 238 27.21 11.71 11.30
C ASN A 238 27.67 13.18 11.29
N GLU A 239 26.76 14.14 11.41
CA GLU A 239 27.09 15.56 11.49
C GLU A 239 27.85 15.89 12.78
N VAL A 240 27.46 15.31 13.91
CA VAL A 240 28.21 15.39 15.17
C VAL A 240 29.62 14.84 14.97
N LYS A 241 29.77 13.65 14.38
CA LYS A 241 31.08 13.03 14.11
C LYS A 241 31.94 13.90 13.18
N LYS A 242 31.36 14.55 12.16
CA LYS A 242 32.05 15.52 11.29
C LYS A 242 32.48 16.76 12.08
N ALA A 243 31.63 17.31 12.94
CA ALA A 243 31.94 18.46 13.77
C ALA A 243 33.11 18.18 14.72
N TYR A 244 33.11 17.03 15.40
CA TYR A 244 34.24 16.57 16.21
C TYR A 244 35.52 16.38 15.39
N ARG A 245 35.43 15.77 14.20
CA ARG A 245 36.57 15.63 13.28
C ARG A 245 37.14 16.99 12.87
N LYS A 246 36.30 17.97 12.52
CA LYS A 246 36.74 19.34 12.19
C LYS A 246 37.38 20.03 13.38
N ALA A 247 36.80 19.95 14.57
CA ALA A 247 37.38 20.53 15.79
C ALA A 247 38.76 19.93 16.13
N ASN A 248 38.93 18.63 15.88
CA ASN A 248 40.17 17.90 16.15
C ASN A 248 41.17 17.90 14.98
N SER A 249 40.76 18.24 13.75
CA SER A 249 41.64 18.33 12.57
C SER A 249 42.78 19.33 12.76
N LYS A 250 42.50 20.48 13.40
CA LYS A 250 43.51 21.48 13.78
C LYS A 250 44.55 20.94 14.77
N ILE A 251 44.20 19.96 15.59
CA ILE A 251 45.14 19.27 16.51
C ILE A 251 46.01 18.28 15.72
N LEU A 252 45.41 17.55 14.77
CA LEU A 252 46.09 16.60 13.89
C LEU A 252 47.11 17.29 12.98
N GLU A 253 46.72 18.40 12.35
CA GLU A 253 47.61 19.18 11.47
C GLU A 253 48.76 19.85 12.24
N ALA A 254 48.49 20.44 13.40
CA ALA A 254 49.52 21.10 14.22
C ALA A 254 50.54 20.14 14.89
N ASN A 255 50.32 18.82 14.79
CA ASN A 255 51.16 17.81 15.43
C ASN A 255 51.53 16.65 14.47
N ARG A 256 51.44 16.88 13.15
CA ARG A 256 51.74 15.88 12.11
C ARG A 256 53.15 15.28 12.22
N ASP A 257 54.11 16.06 12.73
CA ASP A 257 55.53 15.71 12.86
C ASP A 257 55.98 15.42 14.32
N LYS A 258 55.04 15.16 15.25
CA LYS A 258 55.35 14.99 16.69
C LYS A 258 55.04 13.58 17.21
N ASN A 259 55.76 13.19 18.26
CA ASN A 259 55.73 11.85 18.88
C ASN A 259 54.28 11.37 19.18
N PRO A 260 53.84 10.21 18.64
CA PRO A 260 52.44 9.78 18.67
C PRO A 260 51.84 9.68 20.08
N LYS A 261 52.65 9.33 21.09
CA LYS A 261 52.19 9.27 22.50
C LYS A 261 51.66 10.63 23.02
N ARG A 262 52.25 11.75 22.61
CA ARG A 262 51.79 13.11 22.97
C ARG A 262 50.56 13.54 22.16
N LEU A 263 50.43 13.07 20.92
CA LEU A 263 49.24 13.27 20.10
C LEU A 263 48.03 12.55 20.70
N PHE A 264 48.18 11.28 21.07
CA PHE A 264 47.11 10.50 21.73
C PHE A 264 46.69 11.11 23.06
N GLN A 265 47.62 11.62 23.88
CA GLN A 265 47.30 12.29 25.14
C GLN A 265 46.52 13.61 24.93
N LYS A 266 46.80 14.36 23.86
CA LYS A 266 46.07 15.59 23.51
C LYS A 266 44.74 15.34 22.80
N LEU A 267 44.64 14.26 22.02
CA LEU A 267 43.36 13.80 21.45
C LEU A 267 42.43 13.23 22.53
N ARG A 268 42.99 12.68 23.62
CA ARG A 268 42.23 12.24 24.80
C ARG A 268 41.45 13.37 25.47
N ASN A 269 41.95 14.61 25.35
CA ASN A 269 41.24 15.83 25.74
C ASN A 269 40.40 16.31 24.55
N PHE A 270 39.29 15.62 24.27
CA PHE A 270 38.39 15.94 23.16
C PHE A 270 37.97 17.42 23.23
N LYS A 271 38.32 18.21 22.19
CA LYS A 271 37.77 19.55 22.05
C LYS A 271 36.34 19.43 21.55
N ASN A 272 35.37 19.76 22.41
CA ASN A 272 33.98 19.85 22.02
C ASN A 272 33.81 20.91 20.93
N PRO A 273 33.04 20.65 19.86
CA PRO A 273 32.74 21.65 18.85
C PRO A 273 31.99 22.83 19.50
N LYS A 274 32.30 24.07 19.07
CA LYS A 274 31.68 25.29 19.62
C LYS A 274 30.19 25.41 19.26
N SER A 275 29.77 24.78 18.16
CA SER A 275 28.38 24.67 17.73
C SER A 275 28.08 23.19 17.49
N MET A 276 27.13 22.63 18.23
CA MET A 276 26.56 21.33 17.86
C MET A 276 25.67 21.52 16.63
N PRO A 277 25.39 20.45 15.85
CA PRO A 277 24.44 20.55 14.77
C PRO A 277 23.10 21.11 15.26
N PRO A 278 22.42 21.95 14.47
CA PRO A 278 21.20 22.62 14.90
C PRO A 278 20.09 21.62 15.19
N CYS A 279 19.26 21.92 16.18
CA CYS A 279 18.08 21.12 16.49
C CYS A 279 17.06 21.20 15.33
N LYS A 280 16.47 20.06 14.94
CA LYS A 280 15.44 20.02 13.89
C LYS A 280 14.20 20.89 14.21
N GLY A 281 13.83 20.98 15.49
CA GLY A 281 12.64 21.74 15.91
C GLY A 281 12.86 23.26 15.92
N CYS A 282 13.94 23.75 16.53
CA CYS A 282 14.17 25.18 16.73
C CYS A 282 15.33 25.79 15.94
N GLY A 283 16.09 25.01 15.18
CA GLY A 283 17.21 25.48 14.36
C GLY A 283 18.43 26.02 15.12
N LYS A 284 18.42 25.99 16.46
CA LYS A 284 19.51 26.51 17.32
C LYS A 284 20.60 25.47 17.59
N ASP A 285 21.85 25.93 17.75
CA ASP A 285 23.11 25.17 17.83
C ASP A 285 23.40 24.41 19.15
N GLY A 286 22.40 23.92 19.87
CA GLY A 286 22.60 23.16 21.12
C GLY A 286 22.27 21.66 21.01
N GLY A 287 21.98 21.16 19.81
CA GLY A 287 21.89 19.74 19.52
C GLY A 287 20.54 19.06 19.82
N MET A 288 20.53 17.74 19.63
CA MET A 288 19.41 16.83 19.85
C MET A 288 19.85 15.66 20.73
N SER A 289 18.93 15.17 21.58
CA SER A 289 19.12 13.94 22.34
C SER A 289 18.22 12.84 21.80
N PHE A 290 18.79 11.66 21.60
CA PHE A 290 18.07 10.46 21.17
C PHE A 290 18.09 9.44 22.31
N THR A 291 16.93 8.90 22.66
CA THR A 291 16.75 7.87 23.68
C THR A 291 16.24 6.61 22.99
N ILE A 292 16.81 5.45 23.33
CA ILE A 292 16.37 4.15 22.84
C ILE A 292 16.21 3.25 24.06
N THR A 293 14.97 3.00 24.47
CA THR A 293 14.63 2.03 25.52
C THR A 293 14.03 0.75 24.91
N SER A 294 13.70 -0.24 25.74
CA SER A 294 12.94 -1.43 25.34
C SER A 294 11.63 -1.06 24.64
N ASP A 295 10.97 0.00 25.14
CA ASP A 295 9.59 0.30 24.83
C ASP A 295 9.42 1.60 24.04
N VAL A 296 10.41 2.50 23.99
CA VAL A 296 10.26 3.80 23.33
C VAL A 296 11.52 4.21 22.56
N TYR A 297 11.32 4.65 21.31
CA TYR A 297 12.31 5.46 20.59
C TYR A 297 11.98 6.95 20.74
N GLY A 298 12.88 7.67 21.41
CA GLY A 298 12.73 9.08 21.71
C GLY A 298 13.70 9.98 20.98
N ALA A 299 13.24 11.15 20.56
CA ALA A 299 14.08 12.26 20.12
C ALA A 299 13.53 13.59 20.64
N GLN A 300 14.39 14.41 21.23
CA GLN A 300 14.02 15.73 21.75
C GLN A 300 15.17 16.74 21.62
N CYS A 301 14.85 18.01 21.80
CA CYS A 301 15.84 19.09 21.83
C CYS A 301 16.75 19.00 23.06
N ALA A 302 18.06 19.16 22.85
CA ALA A 302 19.05 19.21 23.92
C ALA A 302 19.46 20.64 24.33
N ASN A 303 18.84 21.66 23.73
CA ASN A 303 19.13 23.06 24.05
C ASN A 303 18.66 23.44 25.44
N ASN A 304 19.28 24.48 26.02
CA ASN A 304 18.77 25.13 27.22
C ASN A 304 18.50 26.62 26.93
N PRO A 305 17.24 27.10 26.92
CA PRO A 305 16.00 26.34 27.15
C PRO A 305 15.65 25.38 26.00
N LYS A 306 14.99 24.26 26.32
CA LYS A 306 14.53 23.26 25.34
C LYS A 306 13.36 23.83 24.53
N CYS A 307 13.26 23.48 23.25
CA CYS A 307 12.05 23.76 22.47
C CYS A 307 11.00 22.64 22.64
N ASP A 308 9.78 22.92 22.19
CA ASP A 308 8.62 22.03 22.35
C ASP A 308 8.65 20.79 21.45
N TRP A 309 9.63 20.71 20.55
CA TRP A 309 9.76 19.58 19.64
C TRP A 309 10.20 18.32 20.38
N LYS A 310 9.32 17.33 20.41
CA LYS A 310 9.53 15.98 20.93
C LYS A 310 8.91 14.96 19.97
N LEU A 311 9.59 13.84 19.77
CA LEU A 311 9.12 12.68 19.01
C LEU A 311 9.30 11.45 19.88
N ALA A 312 8.21 10.72 20.12
CA ALA A 312 8.26 9.41 20.77
C ALA A 312 7.52 8.38 19.93
N ILE A 313 8.17 7.23 19.74
CA ILE A 313 7.62 6.09 19.01
C ILE A 313 7.57 4.95 20.00
N ASN A 314 6.36 4.61 20.43
CA ASN A 314 6.10 3.53 21.37
C ASN A 314 6.14 2.19 20.63
N ARG A 315 7.02 1.33 21.11
CA ARG A 315 7.13 -0.07 20.71
C ARG A 315 6.14 -0.87 21.53
N ALA A 316 5.57 -1.89 20.90
CA ALA A 316 4.92 -2.95 21.65
C ALA A 316 5.96 -4.00 22.05
N THR A 317 5.62 -4.85 23.02
CA THR A 317 6.47 -5.95 23.47
C THR A 317 6.24 -7.15 22.56
N PHE A 318 7.33 -7.63 21.96
CA PHE A 318 7.31 -8.77 21.04
C PHE A 318 8.14 -9.92 21.60
N GLY A 319 7.67 -11.14 21.38
CA GLY A 319 8.40 -12.37 21.66
C GLY A 319 8.53 -13.22 20.41
N ASN A 320 9.67 -13.88 20.25
CA ASN A 320 9.86 -14.81 19.15
C ASN A 320 8.90 -16.00 19.30
N ARG A 321 8.06 -16.25 18.28
CA ARG A 321 6.99 -17.25 18.37
C ARG A 321 7.49 -18.66 18.63
N GLU A 322 8.56 -19.08 17.96
CA GLU A 322 9.11 -20.44 18.12
C GLU A 322 9.62 -20.66 19.54
N LYS A 323 10.30 -19.65 20.09
CA LYS A 323 10.75 -19.65 21.48
C LYS A 323 9.56 -19.73 22.44
N LEU A 324 8.51 -18.93 22.23
CA LEU A 324 7.30 -18.96 23.06
C LEU A 324 6.59 -20.32 23.01
N ILE A 325 6.47 -20.93 21.84
CA ILE A 325 5.89 -22.28 21.69
C ILE A 325 6.67 -23.27 22.56
N TYR A 326 8.00 -23.26 22.47
CA TYR A 326 8.84 -24.14 23.27
C TYR A 326 8.68 -23.88 24.77
N GLU A 327 8.72 -22.61 25.19
CA GLU A 327 8.54 -22.21 26.60
C GLU A 327 7.20 -22.67 27.16
N TYR A 328 6.08 -22.42 26.47
CA TYR A 328 4.76 -22.88 26.92
C TYR A 328 4.63 -24.41 26.91
N MET A 329 5.26 -25.11 25.97
CA MET A 329 5.30 -26.58 25.96
C MET A 329 6.05 -27.10 27.19
N THR A 330 7.23 -26.56 27.49
CA THR A 330 8.02 -26.92 28.66
C THR A 330 7.27 -26.62 29.95
N ASP A 331 6.69 -25.42 30.09
CA ASP A 331 5.89 -25.04 31.25
C ASP A 331 4.72 -26.00 31.49
N MET A 332 4.04 -26.44 30.43
CA MET A 332 2.98 -27.44 30.55
C MET A 332 3.48 -28.81 31.01
N GLU A 333 4.66 -29.25 30.57
CA GLU A 333 5.27 -30.50 31.03
C GLU A 333 5.68 -30.41 32.51
N GLU A 334 6.32 -29.30 32.91
CA GLU A 334 6.66 -29.05 34.31
C GLU A 334 5.42 -29.00 35.20
N LEU A 335 4.33 -28.36 34.73
CA LEU A 335 3.06 -28.34 35.45
C LEU A 335 2.46 -29.74 35.60
N LYS A 336 2.56 -30.61 34.58
CA LYS A 336 2.10 -32.02 34.67
C LYS A 336 2.84 -32.77 35.77
N ASP A 337 4.17 -32.65 35.82
CA ASP A 337 4.98 -33.26 36.86
C ASP A 337 4.63 -32.72 38.26
N LEU A 338 4.39 -31.42 38.33
CA LEU A 338 3.95 -30.74 39.54
C LEU A 338 2.56 -31.18 40.02
N PHE A 339 1.64 -31.51 39.11
CA PHE A 339 0.37 -32.13 39.47
C PHE A 339 0.55 -33.54 40.02
N ILE A 340 1.47 -34.34 39.47
CA ILE A 340 1.79 -35.68 39.97
C ILE A 340 2.37 -35.57 41.39
N LYS A 341 3.33 -34.67 41.62
CA LYS A 341 3.90 -34.40 42.95
C LYS A 341 2.81 -33.99 43.96
N SER A 342 1.92 -33.07 43.57
CA SER A 342 0.82 -32.63 44.45
C SER A 342 -0.14 -33.77 44.81
N LYS A 343 -0.38 -34.71 43.89
CA LYS A 343 -1.17 -35.92 44.17
C LYS A 343 -0.46 -36.84 45.18
N MET A 344 0.85 -37.02 45.05
CA MET A 344 1.65 -37.79 46.02
C MET A 344 1.62 -37.15 47.40
N ASP A 345 1.81 -35.83 47.48
CA ASP A 345 1.81 -35.09 48.75
C ASP A 345 0.46 -35.19 49.49
N SER A 346 -0.65 -35.22 48.74
CA SER A 346 -1.98 -35.49 49.28
C SER A 346 -2.15 -36.92 49.79
N LEU A 347 -1.68 -37.92 49.03
CA LEU A 347 -1.74 -39.34 49.44
C LEU A 347 -0.96 -39.62 50.72
N PHE A 348 0.19 -38.97 50.90
CA PHE A 348 1.06 -39.16 52.07
C PHE A 348 0.82 -38.13 53.20
N ARG A 349 -0.15 -37.22 53.06
CA ARG A 349 -0.54 -36.20 54.05
C ARG A 349 0.62 -35.30 54.52
N TYR A 350 1.53 -34.94 53.61
CA TYR A 350 2.67 -34.07 53.94
C TYR A 350 2.26 -32.60 54.17
N PHE A 351 1.10 -32.17 53.66
CA PHE A 351 0.55 -30.82 53.82
C PHE A 351 -0.93 -30.87 54.20
N SER A 352 -1.50 -29.73 54.64
CA SER A 352 -2.93 -29.62 54.92
C SER A 352 -3.76 -29.63 53.63
N ASP A 353 -4.91 -30.30 53.66
CA ASP A 353 -5.78 -30.47 52.49
C ASP A 353 -6.20 -29.12 51.84
N ASP A 354 -6.40 -28.08 52.65
CA ASP A 354 -6.74 -26.74 52.16
C ASP A 354 -5.60 -26.09 51.37
N SER A 355 -4.35 -26.22 51.84
CA SER A 355 -3.18 -25.66 51.16
C SER A 355 -2.87 -26.35 49.83
N ILE A 356 -3.12 -27.66 49.76
CA ILE A 356 -2.98 -28.46 48.53
C ILE A 356 -4.03 -28.03 47.51
N LYS A 357 -5.28 -27.82 47.94
CA LYS A 357 -6.39 -27.41 47.08
C LYS A 357 -6.14 -26.04 46.44
N ASP A 358 -5.67 -25.06 47.21
CA ASP A 358 -5.35 -23.72 46.71
C ASP A 358 -4.19 -23.74 45.71
N SER A 359 -3.11 -24.48 46.02
CA SER A 359 -1.97 -24.66 45.11
C SER A 359 -2.38 -25.35 43.81
N PHE A 360 -3.23 -26.38 43.90
CA PHE A 360 -3.76 -27.09 42.74
C PHE A 360 -4.62 -26.19 41.85
N GLN A 361 -5.51 -25.37 42.43
CA GLN A 361 -6.32 -24.42 41.66
C GLN A 361 -5.48 -23.38 40.93
N LYS A 362 -4.44 -22.84 41.58
CA LYS A 362 -3.51 -21.90 40.94
C LYS A 362 -2.79 -22.55 39.76
N ARG A 363 -2.26 -23.76 39.96
CA ARG A 363 -1.59 -24.53 38.89
C ARG A 363 -2.53 -24.88 37.76
N MET A 364 -3.79 -25.20 38.05
CA MET A 364 -4.80 -25.48 37.02
C MET A 364 -5.05 -24.26 36.13
N LYS A 365 -5.16 -23.07 36.73
CA LYS A 365 -5.28 -21.82 35.95
C LYS A 365 -4.06 -21.57 35.08
N SER A 366 -2.85 -21.76 35.61
CA SER A 366 -1.61 -21.65 34.84
C SER A 366 -1.55 -22.65 33.68
N TYR A 367 -1.97 -23.90 33.91
CA TYR A 367 -2.01 -24.94 32.88
C TYR A 367 -3.00 -24.61 31.77
N GLN A 368 -4.20 -24.15 32.14
CA GLN A 368 -5.22 -23.70 31.17
C GLN A 368 -4.70 -22.52 30.34
N PHE A 369 -4.09 -21.52 31.00
CA PHE A 369 -3.50 -20.37 30.32
C PHE A 369 -2.39 -20.76 29.34
N CYS A 370 -1.42 -21.58 29.77
CA CYS A 370 -0.34 -22.05 28.90
C CYS A 370 -0.89 -22.86 27.71
N GLY A 371 -1.91 -23.70 27.94
CA GLY A 371 -2.56 -24.46 26.88
C GLY A 371 -3.26 -23.56 25.84
N GLU A 372 -3.95 -22.51 26.29
CA GLU A 372 -4.58 -21.53 25.39
C GLU A 372 -3.56 -20.73 24.58
N GLN A 373 -2.49 -20.22 25.23
CA GLN A 373 -1.43 -19.49 24.53
C GLN A 373 -0.70 -20.39 23.53
N LEU A 374 -0.32 -21.60 23.94
CA LEU A 374 0.33 -22.57 23.07
C LEU A 374 -0.53 -22.87 21.84
N LYS A 375 -1.84 -23.11 22.02
CA LYS A 375 -2.76 -23.35 20.92
C LYS A 375 -2.79 -22.16 19.96
N LYS A 376 -2.93 -20.93 20.48
CA LYS A 376 -2.94 -19.70 19.67
C LYS A 376 -1.66 -19.53 18.83
N HIS A 377 -0.49 -19.76 19.45
CA HIS A 377 0.80 -19.66 18.78
C HIS A 377 0.97 -20.77 17.72
N LEU A 378 0.55 -22.00 18.00
CA LEU A 378 0.58 -23.12 17.05
C LEU A 378 -0.35 -22.91 15.87
N ASP A 379 -1.60 -22.48 16.12
CA ASP A 379 -2.58 -22.21 15.06
C ASP A 379 -2.04 -21.13 14.12
N THR A 380 -1.43 -20.07 14.68
CA THR A 380 -0.79 -19.02 13.89
C THR A 380 0.44 -19.52 13.11
N HIS A 381 1.31 -20.31 13.75
CA HIS A 381 2.49 -20.89 13.10
C HIS A 381 2.10 -21.81 11.94
N ASN A 382 1.08 -22.65 12.15
CA ASN A 382 0.54 -23.53 11.12
C ASN A 382 -0.13 -22.76 9.99
N HIS A 383 -0.86 -21.69 10.29
CA HIS A 383 -1.45 -20.83 9.26
C HIS A 383 -0.40 -20.16 8.37
N ILE A 384 0.74 -19.79 8.94
CA ILE A 384 1.83 -19.11 8.22
C ILE A 384 2.63 -20.11 7.37
N TYR A 385 3.06 -21.24 7.95
CA TYR A 385 4.01 -22.17 7.31
C TYR A 385 3.36 -23.42 6.71
N TYR A 386 2.29 -23.94 7.33
CA TYR A 386 1.68 -25.24 7.01
C TYR A 386 0.22 -25.10 6.56
N ASN A 387 -0.06 -24.07 5.77
CA ASN A 387 -1.41 -23.83 5.25
C ASN A 387 -1.73 -24.81 4.10
N GLU A 388 -2.54 -25.82 4.40
CA GLU A 388 -2.94 -26.85 3.44
C GLU A 388 -3.79 -26.29 2.27
N GLU A 389 -4.63 -25.28 2.50
CA GLU A 389 -5.40 -24.63 1.41
C GLU A 389 -4.44 -23.97 0.41
N LYS A 390 -3.47 -23.20 0.92
CA LYS A 390 -2.43 -22.53 0.13
C LYS A 390 -1.60 -23.54 -0.66
N LYS A 391 -1.20 -24.63 -0.01
CA LYS A 391 -0.40 -25.71 -0.63
C LYS A 391 -1.16 -26.39 -1.76
N LYS A 392 -2.45 -26.69 -1.56
CA LYS A 392 -3.32 -27.28 -2.58
C LYS A 392 -3.49 -26.35 -3.78
N LEU A 393 -3.70 -25.06 -3.54
CA LEU A 393 -3.83 -24.05 -4.60
C LEU A 393 -2.56 -23.94 -5.44
N ILE A 394 -1.38 -23.94 -4.80
CA ILE A 394 -0.09 -23.98 -5.51
C ILE A 394 0.01 -25.23 -6.39
N GLN A 395 -0.33 -26.41 -5.85
CA GLN A 395 -0.27 -27.66 -6.60
C GLN A 395 -1.21 -27.67 -7.81
N ASP A 396 -2.41 -27.13 -7.66
CA ASP A 396 -3.39 -27.08 -8.77
C ASP A 396 -2.92 -26.13 -9.88
N LYS A 397 -2.32 -24.99 -9.52
CA LYS A 397 -1.70 -24.07 -10.49
C LYS A 397 -0.42 -24.63 -11.13
N GLU A 398 0.37 -25.42 -10.40
CA GLU A 398 1.52 -26.13 -10.98
C GLU A 398 1.07 -27.18 -12.01
N LYS A 399 -0.06 -27.87 -11.80
CA LYS A 399 -0.64 -28.77 -12.80
C LYS A 399 -1.06 -28.03 -14.06
N GLU A 400 -1.72 -26.89 -13.91
CA GLU A 400 -2.14 -26.02 -15.03
C GLU A 400 -0.95 -25.59 -15.90
N ILE A 401 0.13 -25.14 -15.26
CA ILE A 401 1.39 -24.81 -15.95
C ILE A 401 1.96 -26.03 -16.68
N ASN A 402 1.95 -27.22 -16.05
CA ASN A 402 2.48 -28.42 -16.68
C ASN A 402 1.67 -28.80 -17.94
N THR A 403 0.35 -28.62 -17.93
CA THR A 403 -0.49 -28.82 -19.12
C THR A 403 -0.10 -27.86 -20.25
N PHE A 404 0.09 -26.57 -19.96
CA PHE A 404 0.56 -25.61 -20.97
C PHE A 404 1.98 -25.91 -21.45
N LEU A 405 2.87 -26.37 -20.57
CA LEU A 405 4.22 -26.79 -20.96
C LEU A 405 4.22 -28.03 -21.86
N GLU A 406 3.29 -28.97 -21.65
CA GLU A 406 3.09 -30.11 -22.54
C GLU A 406 2.58 -29.67 -23.92
N GLU A 407 1.65 -28.71 -23.98
CA GLU A 407 1.18 -28.10 -25.22
C GLU A 407 2.31 -27.37 -25.97
N VAL A 408 3.15 -26.61 -25.25
CA VAL A 408 4.32 -25.96 -25.84
C VAL A 408 5.30 -27.00 -26.39
N LYS A 409 5.55 -28.09 -25.64
CA LYS A 409 6.44 -29.17 -26.08
C LYS A 409 5.92 -29.89 -27.32
N SER A 410 4.61 -30.16 -27.40
CA SER A 410 4.02 -30.80 -28.59
C SER A 410 4.12 -29.90 -29.82
N LYS A 411 3.80 -28.61 -29.68
CA LYS A 411 3.96 -27.61 -30.75
C LYS A 411 5.41 -27.48 -31.23
N LEU A 412 6.38 -27.57 -30.32
CA LEU A 412 7.81 -27.57 -30.67
C LEU A 412 8.30 -28.90 -31.29
N ALA A 413 7.57 -30.00 -31.14
CA ALA A 413 7.93 -31.27 -31.78
C ALA A 413 7.57 -31.26 -33.29
N ASP A 414 6.55 -30.52 -33.70
CA ASP A 414 6.05 -30.44 -35.08
C ASP A 414 6.85 -29.47 -35.98
N THR A 415 7.97 -28.92 -35.49
CA THR A 415 8.73 -27.80 -36.10
C THR A 415 9.54 -28.13 -37.37
N SER A 416 9.19 -29.20 -38.10
CA SER A 416 9.96 -29.67 -39.27
C SER A 416 9.50 -29.11 -40.64
N GLY A 417 8.55 -28.15 -40.69
CA GLY A 417 7.98 -27.58 -41.93
C GLY A 417 8.12 -26.06 -42.13
N GLU A 418 7.51 -25.53 -43.21
CA GLU A 418 7.53 -24.10 -43.63
C GLU A 418 6.88 -23.12 -42.62
N ASP A 419 6.09 -23.62 -41.65
CA ASP A 419 5.36 -22.85 -40.63
C ASP A 419 6.14 -22.61 -39.33
N ARG A 420 7.47 -22.68 -39.35
CA ARG A 420 8.29 -22.56 -38.13
C ARG A 420 8.11 -21.24 -37.37
N GLN A 421 7.93 -20.13 -38.07
CA GLN A 421 7.83 -18.81 -37.45
C GLN A 421 6.50 -18.64 -36.71
N THR A 422 5.39 -19.11 -37.29
CA THR A 422 4.06 -19.04 -36.67
C THR A 422 3.95 -19.94 -35.44
N ILE A 423 4.58 -21.12 -35.47
CA ILE A 423 4.69 -22.00 -34.30
C ILE A 423 5.48 -21.33 -33.16
N ILE A 424 6.59 -20.65 -33.47
CA ILE A 424 7.38 -19.92 -32.47
C ILE A 424 6.57 -18.77 -31.88
N ASP A 425 5.88 -17.99 -32.72
CA ASP A 425 5.05 -16.86 -32.25
C ASP A 425 3.90 -17.35 -31.35
N ASP A 426 3.27 -18.48 -31.70
CA ASP A 426 2.24 -19.12 -30.88
C ASP A 426 2.78 -19.65 -29.54
N VAL A 427 3.98 -20.24 -29.53
CA VAL A 427 4.65 -20.71 -28.29
C VAL A 427 5.01 -19.53 -27.39
N VAL A 428 5.57 -18.46 -27.97
CA VAL A 428 5.89 -17.23 -27.22
C VAL A 428 4.62 -16.61 -26.65
N ARG A 429 3.52 -16.58 -27.42
CA ARG A 429 2.21 -16.13 -26.92
C ARG A 429 1.77 -16.94 -25.72
N ILE A 430 1.73 -18.27 -25.80
CA ILE A 430 1.33 -19.13 -24.66
C ILE A 430 2.22 -18.91 -23.44
N GLN A 431 3.52 -18.73 -23.65
CA GLN A 431 4.45 -18.48 -22.56
C GLN A 431 4.20 -17.12 -21.88
N ASP A 432 3.83 -16.09 -22.64
CA ASP A 432 3.60 -14.73 -22.15
C ASP A 432 2.18 -14.54 -21.57
N THR A 433 1.16 -15.11 -22.22
CA THR A 433 -0.26 -14.94 -21.86
C THR A 433 -0.75 -15.96 -20.84
N GLU A 434 -0.28 -17.21 -20.88
CA GLU A 434 -0.79 -18.28 -20.00
C GLU A 434 0.22 -18.62 -18.90
N ILE A 435 1.45 -18.96 -19.27
CA ILE A 435 2.43 -19.50 -18.31
C ILE A 435 2.96 -18.42 -17.37
N ARG A 436 3.33 -17.24 -17.88
CA ARG A 436 3.91 -16.17 -17.06
C ARG A 436 2.97 -15.72 -15.94
N PRO A 437 1.66 -15.45 -16.19
CA PRO A 437 0.74 -15.09 -15.11
C PRO A 437 0.61 -16.18 -14.04
N LEU A 438 0.55 -17.45 -14.43
CA LEU A 438 0.47 -18.56 -13.49
C LEU A 438 1.73 -18.69 -12.62
N VAL A 439 2.91 -18.52 -13.22
CA VAL A 439 4.20 -18.53 -12.49
C VAL A 439 4.25 -17.35 -11.50
N GLU A 440 3.82 -16.17 -11.93
CA GLU A 440 3.72 -15.01 -11.04
C GLU A 440 2.72 -15.25 -9.91
N TYR A 441 1.59 -15.89 -10.18
CA TYR A 441 0.59 -16.23 -9.19
C TYR A 441 1.15 -17.20 -8.14
N ILE A 442 1.79 -18.29 -8.55
CA ILE A 442 2.45 -19.24 -7.62
C ILE A 442 3.50 -18.53 -6.78
N ARG A 443 4.28 -17.64 -7.38
CA ARG A 443 5.31 -16.87 -6.68
C ARG A 443 4.70 -15.94 -5.63
N ARG A 444 3.56 -15.28 -5.92
CA ARG A 444 2.80 -14.43 -4.98
C ARG A 444 2.22 -15.24 -3.83
N LEU A 445 1.76 -16.46 -4.12
CA LEU A 445 1.34 -17.37 -3.06
C LEU A 445 2.53 -17.78 -2.20
N ARG A 446 3.63 -18.24 -2.81
CA ARG A 446 4.77 -18.81 -2.07
C ARG A 446 5.50 -17.78 -1.21
N TYR A 447 5.70 -16.56 -1.71
CA TYR A 447 6.52 -15.54 -1.06
C TYR A 447 5.73 -14.26 -0.76
N GLU A 448 5.68 -13.87 0.52
CA GLU A 448 5.13 -12.57 0.92
C GLU A 448 6.04 -11.40 0.55
N SER A 449 7.36 -11.61 0.51
CA SER A 449 8.35 -10.60 0.15
C SER A 449 9.26 -11.14 -0.95
N PHE A 450 9.25 -10.47 -2.08
CA PHE A 450 10.08 -10.78 -3.24
C PHE A 450 10.75 -9.49 -3.73
N LYS A 451 12.02 -9.28 -3.39
CA LYS A 451 12.73 -8.02 -3.67
C LYS A 451 14.10 -8.28 -4.27
N MET A 452 14.47 -7.45 -5.24
CA MET A 452 15.83 -7.39 -5.75
C MET A 452 16.58 -6.31 -4.97
N ILE A 453 17.66 -6.69 -4.30
CA ILE A 453 18.52 -5.78 -3.55
C ILE A 453 19.79 -5.55 -4.37
N ASP A 454 20.10 -4.28 -4.60
CA ASP A 454 21.35 -3.87 -5.22
C ASP A 454 22.48 -3.92 -4.19
N THR A 455 23.57 -4.62 -4.51
CA THR A 455 24.79 -4.54 -3.68
C THR A 455 25.47 -3.20 -3.94
N ASN A 456 26.25 -2.70 -2.98
CA ASN A 456 26.79 -1.32 -2.96
C ASN A 456 27.58 -0.90 -4.23
N ASP A 457 27.91 -1.83 -5.13
CA ASP A 457 28.69 -1.60 -6.34
C ASP A 457 27.85 -1.56 -7.64
N ARG A 458 26.51 -1.68 -7.61
CA ARG A 458 25.61 -1.70 -8.80
C ARG A 458 25.91 -2.79 -9.84
N THR A 459 26.80 -3.72 -9.52
CA THR A 459 27.25 -4.79 -10.41
C THR A 459 26.59 -6.13 -10.10
N GLU A 460 26.09 -6.33 -8.88
CA GLU A 460 25.46 -7.58 -8.47
C GLU A 460 24.09 -7.31 -7.83
N TYR A 461 23.06 -7.93 -8.40
CA TYR A 461 21.71 -7.94 -7.85
C TYR A 461 21.49 -9.22 -7.05
N LYS A 462 21.13 -9.08 -5.78
CA LYS A 462 20.73 -10.21 -4.94
C LYS A 462 19.22 -10.32 -4.90
N LEU A 463 18.72 -11.49 -5.28
CA LEU A 463 17.32 -11.81 -5.10
C LEU A 463 17.06 -12.23 -3.63
N CYS A 464 16.16 -11.52 -2.97
CA CYS A 464 15.68 -11.83 -1.63
C CYS A 464 14.23 -12.32 -1.72
N THR A 465 14.01 -13.57 -1.32
CA THR A 465 12.71 -14.23 -1.26
C THR A 465 12.43 -14.66 0.17
N GLU A 466 11.38 -14.11 0.78
CA GLU A 466 10.93 -14.49 2.12
C GLU A 466 9.50 -15.01 2.01
N GLU A 467 9.28 -16.22 2.50
CA GLU A 467 7.95 -16.84 2.56
C GLU A 467 7.01 -16.07 3.49
N VAL A 468 7.59 -15.44 4.51
CA VAL A 468 6.89 -14.74 5.58
C VAL A 468 7.61 -13.42 5.86
N THR A 469 6.85 -12.34 6.00
CA THR A 469 7.40 -11.04 6.39
C THR A 469 7.88 -11.04 7.84
N VAL A 470 8.93 -10.27 8.12
CA VAL A 470 9.53 -10.14 9.47
C VAL A 470 8.48 -9.76 10.53
N ASP A 471 7.52 -8.90 10.18
CA ASP A 471 6.46 -8.43 11.08
C ASP A 471 5.55 -9.57 11.58
N LYS A 472 5.51 -10.71 10.88
CA LYS A 472 4.73 -11.89 11.26
C LYS A 472 5.55 -12.94 12.00
N LEU A 473 6.87 -12.78 12.13
CA LEU A 473 7.72 -13.76 12.83
C LEU A 473 7.56 -13.71 14.35
N ASP A 474 7.33 -12.51 14.88
CA ASP A 474 7.18 -12.29 16.32
C ASP A 474 5.71 -12.18 16.72
N SER A 475 5.43 -12.62 17.96
CA SER A 475 4.12 -12.53 18.59
C SER A 475 4.06 -11.29 19.48
N LEU A 476 2.94 -10.56 19.42
CA LEU A 476 2.64 -9.48 20.34
C LEU A 476 2.32 -10.05 21.72
N LEU A 477 3.11 -9.65 22.71
CA LEU A 477 2.89 -10.00 24.12
C LEU A 477 2.03 -8.94 24.82
N SER A 478 2.35 -7.67 24.63
CA SER A 478 1.64 -6.56 25.29
C SER A 478 1.92 -5.20 24.61
N GLY A 479 1.04 -4.22 24.87
CA GLY A 479 1.19 -2.84 24.40
C GLY A 479 0.64 -2.59 23.00
N THR A 480 0.68 -1.33 22.57
CA THR A 480 0.24 -0.90 21.23
C THR A 480 1.30 -0.04 20.56
N MET A 481 1.49 -0.27 19.26
CA MET A 481 2.43 0.50 18.46
C MET A 481 1.83 1.86 18.13
N THR A 482 2.36 2.93 18.72
CA THR A 482 1.81 4.28 18.56
C THR A 482 2.92 5.31 18.35
N VAL A 483 2.60 6.38 17.61
CA VAL A 483 3.48 7.53 17.42
C VAL A 483 2.87 8.72 18.11
N SER A 484 3.57 9.29 19.08
CA SER A 484 3.17 10.53 19.74
C SER A 484 4.07 11.68 19.26
N ASN A 485 3.41 12.66 18.65
CA ASN A 485 4.00 13.94 18.26
C ASN A 485 3.20 15.03 18.98
N SER A 486 3.68 15.61 20.08
CA SER A 486 3.03 16.82 20.63
C SER A 486 3.87 17.61 21.62
N GLU A 487 3.52 18.90 21.73
CA GLU A 487 4.02 19.97 22.60
C GLU A 487 3.70 19.80 24.10
N LYS A 488 3.25 18.62 24.55
CA LYS A 488 3.01 18.33 25.97
C LYS A 488 3.54 16.96 26.39
N ASP A 489 3.79 16.85 27.69
CA ASP A 489 4.67 15.87 28.32
C ASP A 489 4.41 14.43 27.90
N ILE A 490 5.46 13.87 27.31
CA ILE A 490 5.60 12.45 26.99
C ILE A 490 6.19 11.81 28.24
N ASP A 491 5.46 10.85 28.82
CA ASP A 491 5.96 10.00 29.89
C ASP A 491 6.97 9.00 29.30
N TRP A 492 8.21 9.06 29.78
CA TRP A 492 9.32 8.26 29.25
C TRP A 492 9.52 6.94 29.98
N GLY A 493 8.68 6.64 30.99
CA GLY A 493 8.96 5.56 31.93
C GLY A 493 10.16 5.93 32.82
N GLU A 494 10.07 5.60 34.11
CA GLU A 494 11.19 5.80 35.01
C GLU A 494 12.32 4.82 34.63
N ASP A 495 13.49 5.36 34.26
CA ASP A 495 14.74 4.60 34.20
C ASP A 495 15.07 4.13 35.63
N ASP A 496 14.86 2.84 35.91
CA ASP A 496 15.58 2.14 36.97
C ASP A 496 17.04 2.00 36.52
N SER A 497 17.83 3.05 36.75
CA SER A 497 19.27 3.07 36.56
C SER A 497 19.94 2.10 37.54
N PHE A 498 20.75 1.17 37.01
CA PHE A 498 21.84 0.52 37.73
C PHE A 498 23.16 1.27 37.50
#